data_AF-A0A942NJ53-F1
#
_entry.id   AF-A0A942NJ53-F1
#
_cell.length_a   1.000
_cell.length_b   1.000
_cell.length_c   1.000
_cell.angle_alpha   90.00
_cell.angle_beta   90.00
_cell.angle_gamma   90.00
#
_symmetry.space_group_name_H-M   'P 1'
#
loop_
_entity.id
_entity.type
_entity.pdbx_description
1 polymer ?
#
loop_
_entity_poly.entity_id
_entity_poly.type
_entity_poly.pdbx_seq_one_letter_code
_entity_poly.pdbx_strand_id
1 'polypeptide(L)'
;MLRIAGITIPDKKRLEIALTAIYGVGRPRAIATLKSLDIDPGTRPENLSAKEEGALREAIEKFTLEGELRRAISGNIRRLKDV
;
A
#
# COMPACT_ATOMS: atom_id res chain seq x y z
N MET A 1 -14.92 0.72 6.09
CA MET A 1 -13.59 1.31 6.38
C MET A 1 -12.55 0.33 5.86
N LEU A 2 -11.72 0.77 4.91
CA LEU A 2 -10.72 -0.10 4.30
C LEU A 2 -9.45 -0.12 5.17
N ARG A 3 -9.06 -1.31 5.65
CA ARG A 3 -7.85 -1.48 6.47
C ARG A 3 -6.91 -2.48 5.80
N ILE A 4 -5.70 -2.04 5.45
CA ILE A 4 -4.72 -2.85 4.72
C ILE A 4 -3.39 -2.84 5.48
N ALA A 5 -2.76 -4.00 5.64
CA ALA A 5 -1.49 -4.15 6.37
C ALA A 5 -1.50 -3.53 7.79
N GLY A 6 -2.66 -3.54 8.46
CA GLY A 6 -2.84 -2.94 9.79
C GLY A 6 -3.08 -1.42 9.81
N ILE A 7 -2.96 -0.74 8.67
CA ILE A 7 -3.19 0.71 8.50
C ILE A 7 -4.62 0.97 8.00
N THR A 8 -5.27 1.98 8.57
CA THR A 8 -6.58 2.46 8.11
C THR A 8 -6.40 3.42 6.94
N ILE A 9 -7.00 3.11 5.80
CA ILE A 9 -6.91 3.92 4.58
C ILE A 9 -7.90 5.08 4.66
N PRO A 10 -7.51 6.32 4.30
CA PRO A 10 -8.45 7.45 4.30
C PRO A 10 -9.57 7.29 3.28
N ASP A 11 -10.81 7.15 3.74
CA ASP A 11 -11.97 6.83 2.88
C ASP A 11 -12.37 7.95 1.90
N LYS A 12 -12.06 9.22 2.24
CA LYS A 12 -12.45 10.40 1.43
C LYS A 12 -11.44 10.78 0.34
N LYS A 13 -10.31 10.06 0.22
CA LYS A 13 -9.26 10.34 -0.76
C LYS A 13 -9.40 9.44 -1.98
N ARG A 14 -8.88 9.87 -3.14
CA ARG A 14 -8.70 9.00 -4.30
C ARG A 14 -7.79 7.83 -3.94
N LEU A 15 -8.04 6.63 -4.48
CA LEU A 15 -7.28 5.43 -4.16
C LEU A 15 -5.77 5.60 -4.41
N GLU A 16 -5.39 6.25 -5.51
CA GLU A 16 -3.97 6.52 -5.82
C GLU A 16 -3.22 7.29 -4.71
N ILE A 17 -3.94 8.12 -3.93
CA ILE A 17 -3.39 8.88 -2.80
C ILE A 17 -3.65 8.15 -1.49
N ALA A 18 -4.83 7.56 -1.33
CA ALA A 18 -5.22 6.87 -0.10
C ALA A 18 -4.25 5.71 0.22
N LEU A 19 -3.82 4.96 -0.79
CA LEU A 19 -2.84 3.88 -0.66
C LEU A 19 -1.45 4.34 -0.22
N THR A 20 -1.08 5.60 -0.49
CA THR A 20 0.20 6.15 -0.03
C THR A 20 0.28 6.42 1.47
N ALA A 21 -0.82 6.21 2.20
CA ALA A 21 -0.79 6.19 3.66
C ALA A 21 0.05 5.01 4.20
N ILE A 22 0.25 3.96 3.40
CA ILE A 22 1.05 2.79 3.76
C ILE A 22 2.53 3.06 3.43
N TYR A 23 3.40 2.91 4.42
CA TYR A 23 4.84 3.00 4.24
C TYR A 23 5.35 1.87 3.34
N GLY A 24 6.02 2.26 2.25
CA GLY A 24 6.46 1.35 1.19
C GLY A 24 5.56 1.36 -0.06
N VAL A 25 4.38 1.97 0.01
CA VAL A 25 3.51 2.20 -1.16
C VAL A 25 3.59 3.67 -1.57
N GLY A 26 4.31 3.94 -2.65
CA GLY A 26 4.29 5.25 -3.32
C GLY A 26 3.19 5.35 -4.36
N ARG A 27 2.93 6.56 -4.86
CA ARG A 27 1.95 6.80 -5.93
C ARG A 27 2.17 5.92 -7.19
N PRO A 28 3.41 5.68 -7.67
CA PRO A 28 3.63 4.79 -8.81
C PRO A 28 3.21 3.35 -8.53
N ARG A 29 3.51 2.83 -7.34
CA ARG A 29 3.13 1.47 -6.92
C ARG A 29 1.61 1.36 -6.76
N ALA A 30 0.98 2.36 -6.14
CA ALA A 30 -0.47 2.42 -6.00
C ALA A 30 -1.17 2.36 -7.37
N ILE A 31 -0.75 3.20 -8.33
CA ILE A 31 -1.32 3.20 -9.68
C ILE A 31 -1.07 1.88 -10.40
N ALA A 32 0.14 1.30 -10.29
CA ALA A 32 0.45 0.02 -10.91
C ALA A 32 -0.43 -1.12 -10.36
N THR A 33 -0.61 -1.18 -9.04
CA THR A 33 -1.48 -2.16 -8.39
C THR A 33 -2.94 -1.98 -8.82
N LEU A 34 -3.45 -0.74 -8.83
CA LEU A 34 -4.83 -0.46 -9.24
C LEU A 34 -5.07 -0.84 -10.71
N LYS A 35 -4.13 -0.50 -11.61
CA LYS A 35 -4.19 -0.92 -13.02
C LYS A 35 -4.14 -2.44 -13.19
N SER A 36 -3.35 -3.15 -12.38
CA SER A 36 -3.29 -4.61 -12.44
C SER A 36 -4.58 -5.30 -12.02
N LEU A 37 -5.41 -4.60 -11.23
CA LEU A 37 -6.71 -5.07 -10.75
C LEU A 37 -7.89 -4.51 -11.56
N ASP A 38 -7.62 -3.74 -12.61
CA ASP A 38 -8.61 -3.03 -13.43
C ASP A 38 -9.50 -2.06 -12.62
N ILE A 39 -8.95 -1.49 -11.54
CA ILE A 39 -9.63 -0.51 -10.68
C ILE A 39 -9.23 0.90 -11.11
N ASP A 40 -10.21 1.79 -11.31
CA ASP A 40 -9.94 3.19 -11.62
C ASP A 40 -9.24 3.88 -10.43
N PRO A 41 -8.05 4.49 -10.62
CA PRO A 41 -7.33 5.17 -9.54
C PRO A 41 -8.03 6.39 -8.96
N GLY A 42 -8.98 6.96 -9.72
CA GLY A 42 -9.82 8.09 -9.30
C GLY A 42 -10.95 7.71 -8.35
N THR A 43 -11.27 6.42 -8.23
CA THR A 43 -12.30 5.93 -7.32
C THR A 43 -11.90 6.15 -5.86
N ARG A 44 -12.92 6.14 -5.00
CA ARG A 44 -12.77 6.32 -3.56
C ARG A 44 -12.85 4.96 -2.88
N PRO A 45 -12.11 4.74 -1.77
CA PRO A 45 -12.20 3.51 -1.00
C PRO A 45 -13.62 3.14 -0.57
N GLU A 46 -14.47 4.13 -0.32
CA GLU A 46 -15.88 3.93 0.04
C GLU A 46 -16.75 3.29 -1.06
N ASN A 47 -16.33 3.40 -2.32
CA ASN A 47 -17.05 2.88 -3.48
C ASN A 47 -16.51 1.53 -3.96
N LEU A 48 -15.53 0.94 -3.27
CA LEU A 48 -14.99 -0.38 -3.62
C LEU A 48 -15.97 -1.48 -3.23
N SER A 49 -16.09 -2.48 -4.09
CA SER A 49 -16.75 -3.73 -3.75
C SER A 49 -15.87 -4.58 -2.83
N ALA A 50 -16.48 -5.44 -2.02
CA ALA A 50 -15.75 -6.37 -1.15
C ALA A 50 -14.76 -7.27 -1.92
N LYS A 51 -15.03 -7.53 -3.20
CA LYS A 51 -14.18 -8.33 -4.09
C LYS A 51 -12.89 -7.57 -4.45
N GLU A 52 -13.03 -6.28 -4.80
CA GLU A 52 -11.91 -5.41 -5.10
C GLU A 52 -11.09 -5.10 -3.85
N GLU A 53 -11.74 -4.90 -2.70
CA GLU A 53 -11.05 -4.73 -1.41
C GLU A 53 -10.18 -5.95 -1.08
N GLY A 54 -10.70 -7.16 -1.29
CA GLY A 54 -9.95 -8.41 -1.11
C GLY A 54 -8.75 -8.51 -2.05
N ALA A 55 -8.97 -8.28 -3.35
CA ALA A 55 -7.90 -8.33 -4.34
C ALA A 55 -6.80 -7.28 -4.09
N LEU A 56 -7.20 -6.08 -3.66
CA LEU A 56 -6.28 -5.00 -3.31
C LEU A 56 -5.45 -5.33 -2.07
N ARG A 57 -6.07 -5.95 -1.06
CA ARG A 57 -5.35 -6.45 0.12
C ARG A 57 -4.30 -7.48 -0.27
N GLU A 58 -4.67 -8.50 -1.04
CA GLU A 58 -3.74 -9.55 -1.48
C GLU A 58 -2.59 -8.99 -2.34
N ALA A 59 -2.89 -8.04 -3.23
CA ALA A 59 -1.87 -7.44 -4.06
C ALA A 59 -0.90 -6.58 -3.23
N ILE A 60 -1.39 -5.89 -2.21
CA ILE A 60 -0.56 -5.04 -1.34
C ILE A 60 0.27 -5.88 -0.36
N GLU A 61 -0.29 -6.95 0.22
CA GLU A 61 0.42 -7.83 1.15
C GLU A 61 1.62 -8.57 0.52
N LYS A 62 1.69 -8.66 -0.81
CA LYS A 62 2.88 -9.19 -1.52
C LYS A 62 4.11 -8.27 -1.44
N PHE A 63 3.92 -6.99 -1.12
CA PHE A 63 5.03 -6.07 -0.97
C PHE A 63 5.59 -6.10 0.46
N THR A 64 6.89 -5.82 0.57
CA THR A 64 7.53 -5.53 1.86
C THR A 64 7.08 -4.15 2.34
N LEU A 65 6.28 -4.12 3.41
CA LEU A 65 5.60 -2.92 3.88
C LEU A 65 5.92 -2.61 5.34
N GLU A 66 5.71 -1.35 5.72
CA GLU A 66 5.70 -0.88 7.11
C GLU A 66 6.91 -1.36 7.93
N GLY A 67 6.65 -2.12 9.00
CA GLY A 67 7.67 -2.53 9.96
C GLY A 67 8.73 -3.45 9.35
N GLU A 68 8.37 -4.27 8.36
CA GLU A 68 9.35 -5.13 7.68
C GLU A 68 10.33 -4.29 6.86
N LEU A 69 9.80 -3.36 6.04
CA LEU A 69 10.62 -2.46 5.23
C LEU A 69 11.51 -1.56 6.10
N ARG A 70 10.97 -1.02 7.21
CA ARG A 70 11.74 -0.22 8.15
C ARG A 70 12.89 -1.01 8.80
N ARG A 71 12.65 -2.26 9.19
CA ARG A 71 13.68 -3.14 9.76
C ARG A 71 14.77 -3.46 8.75
N ALA A 72 14.39 -3.75 7.50
CA ALA A 72 15.35 -4.01 6.42
C ALA A 72 16.25 -2.78 6.17
N ILE A 73 15.69 -1.58 6.11
CA ILE A 73 16.45 -0.33 5.95
C ILE A 73 17.42 -0.11 7.12
N SER A 74 16.94 -0.24 8.37
CA SER A 74 17.79 -0.09 9.55
C SER A 74 18.93 -1.12 9.59
N GLY A 75 18.66 -2.37 9.20
CA GLY A 75 19.68 -3.41 9.09
C GLY A 75 20.74 -3.08 8.03
N ASN A 76 20.31 -2.60 6.87
CA ASN A 76 21.22 -2.16 5.80
C ASN A 76 22.11 -0.99 6.24
N ILE A 77 21.55 -0.01 6.93
CA ILE A 77 22.32 1.14 7.47
C ILE A 77 23.34 0.66 8.51
N ARG A 78 22.94 -0.22 9.43
CA ARG A 78 23.85 -0.75 10.45
C ARG A 78 25.01 -1.53 9.81
N ARG A 79 24.71 -2.39 8.83
CA ARG A 79 25.73 -3.14 8.09
C ARG A 79 26.75 -2.23 7.40
N LEU A 80 26.32 -1.08 6.86
CA LEU A 80 27.23 -0.11 6.25
C LEU A 80 28.09 0.67 7.25
N LYS A 81 27.67 0.75 8.53
CA LYS A 81 28.46 1.39 9.59
C LYS A 81 29.52 0.47 10.19
N ASP A 82 29.28 -0.84 10.15
CA ASP A 82 30.17 -1.86 10.71
C ASP A 82 31.28 -2.29 9.72
N VAL A 83 31.27 -1.76 8.49
CA VAL A 83 32.27 -1.97 7.42
C VAL A 83 33.20 -0.77 7.33
#